data_AF-A0AAN1SI62-F1
#
_entry.id   AF-A0AAN1SI62-F1
#
_cell.length_a   1.000
_cell.length_b   1.000
_cell.length_c   1.000
_cell.angle_alpha   90.00
_cell.angle_beta   90.00
_cell.angle_gamma   90.00
#
_symmetry.space_group_name_H-M   'P 1'
#
loop_
_entity.id
_entity.type
_entity.pdbx_description
1 polymer ?
#
loop_
_entity_poly.entity_id
_entity_poly.type
_entity_poly.pdbx_seq_one_letter_code
_entity_poly.pdbx_strand_id
1 'polypeptide(L)'
;MNTKQKKSVIISFILTILHALFCNFYTQIYAFMNVQNWLSLFIALTLILRLLLLLALFWLGLRSIQKNKKIALFYILLFFFNLVMSFIFY
;
A
#
# COMPACT_ATOMS: atom_id res chain seq x y z
N MET A 1 -23.27 -7.51 0.44
CA MET A 1 -22.11 -6.70 0.00
C MET A 1 -22.42 -6.12 -1.37
N ASN A 2 -22.54 -4.80 -1.48
CA ASN A 2 -22.96 -4.16 -2.73
C ASN A 2 -21.82 -4.21 -3.78
N THR A 3 -22.14 -4.16 -5.08
CA THR A 3 -21.15 -4.29 -6.18
C THR A 3 -20.00 -3.27 -6.05
N LYS A 4 -20.30 -2.04 -5.64
CA LYS A 4 -19.31 -0.99 -5.34
C LYS A 4 -18.35 -1.37 -4.20
N GLN A 5 -18.85 -2.02 -3.14
CA GLN A 5 -18.02 -2.49 -2.03
C GLN A 5 -17.12 -3.65 -2.43
N LYS A 6 -17.64 -4.59 -3.24
CA LYS A 6 -16.83 -5.68 -3.81
C LYS A 6 -15.66 -5.14 -4.61
N LYS A 7 -15.91 -4.19 -5.52
CA LYS A 7 -14.85 -3.53 -6.30
C LYS A 7 -13.79 -2.86 -5.41
N SER A 8 -14.22 -2.09 -4.40
CA SER A 8 -13.32 -1.41 -3.47
C SER A 8 -12.41 -2.40 -2.72
N VAL A 9 -12.96 -3.54 -2.26
CA VAL A 9 -12.21 -4.58 -1.56
C VAL A 9 -11.17 -5.21 -2.48
N ILE A 10 -11.58 -5.53 -3.71
CA ILE A 10 -10.68 -6.08 -4.74
C ILE A 10 -9.56 -5.09 -5.06
N ILE A 11 -9.87 -3.80 -5.24
CA ILE A 11 -8.88 -2.76 -5.51
C ILE A 11 -7.85 -2.68 -4.37
N SER A 12 -8.32 -2.69 -3.12
CA SER A 12 -7.43 -2.59 -1.95
C SER A 12 -6.53 -3.82 -1.80
N PHE A 13 -7.07 -4.99 -2.14
CA PHE A 13 -6.32 -6.23 -2.15
C PHE A 13 -5.25 -6.23 -3.25
N ILE A 14 -5.60 -5.82 -4.47
CA ILE A 14 -4.65 -5.68 -5.59
C ILE A 14 -3.55 -4.66 -5.23
N LEU A 15 -3.92 -3.50 -4.67
CA LEU A 15 -2.95 -2.50 -4.21
C LEU A 15 -1.96 -3.10 -3.19
N THR A 16 -2.48 -3.90 -2.26
CA THR A 16 -1.65 -4.56 -1.23
C THR A 16 -0.69 -5.57 -1.85
N ILE A 17 -1.15 -6.37 -2.83
CA ILE A 17 -0.28 -7.30 -3.55
C ILE A 17 0.82 -6.55 -4.31
N LEU A 18 0.46 -5.48 -5.01
CA LEU A 18 1.43 -4.66 -5.75
C LEU A 18 2.47 -4.04 -4.80
N HIS A 19 2.03 -3.53 -3.64
CA HIS A 19 2.93 -3.02 -2.62
C HIS A 19 3.86 -4.10 -2.07
N ALA A 20 3.34 -5.29 -1.78
CA ALA A 20 4.13 -6.42 -1.31
C ALA A 20 5.18 -6.87 -2.33
N LEU A 21 4.81 -6.94 -3.61
CA LEU A 21 5.75 -7.24 -4.69
C LEU A 21 6.82 -6.15 -4.80
N PHE A 22 6.43 -4.88 -4.73
CA PHE A 22 7.38 -3.77 -4.75
C PHE A 22 8.36 -3.83 -3.57
N CYS A 23 7.89 -4.11 -2.35
CA CYS A 23 8.75 -4.30 -1.17
C CYS A 23 9.73 -5.46 -1.34
N ASN A 24 9.30 -6.58 -1.95
CA ASN A 24 10.16 -7.72 -2.21
C ASN A 24 11.34 -7.37 -3.15
N PHE A 25 11.06 -6.60 -4.21
CA PHE A 25 12.07 -6.17 -5.17
C PHE A 25 12.82 -4.88 -4.77
N TYR A 26 12.46 -4.28 -3.62
CA TYR A 26 12.97 -2.97 -3.23
C TYR A 26 14.49 -2.96 -3.13
N THR A 27 15.10 -3.99 -2.53
CA THR A 27 16.54 -4.04 -2.30
C THR A 27 17.33 -4.17 -3.61
N GLN A 28 16.84 -4.95 -4.57
CA GLN A 28 17.46 -5.11 -5.89
C GLN A 28 17.36 -3.80 -6.69
N ILE A 29 16.20 -3.14 -6.66
CA ILE A 29 16.00 -1.85 -7.34
C ILE A 29 16.85 -0.76 -6.67
N TYR A 30 16.91 -0.74 -5.33
CA TYR A 30 17.75 0.19 -4.57
C TYR A 30 19.22 0.05 -4.97
N ALA A 31 19.75 -1.18 -4.99
CA ALA A 31 21.13 -1.43 -5.40
C ALA A 31 21.39 -0.97 -6.85
N PHE A 32 20.47 -1.26 -7.77
CA PHE A 32 20.56 -0.79 -9.16
C PHE A 32 20.56 0.73 -9.26
N MET A 33 19.63 1.41 -8.58
CA MET A 33 19.53 2.88 -8.59
C MET A 33 20.72 3.56 -7.91
N ASN A 34 21.34 2.90 -6.93
CA ASN A 34 22.57 3.36 -6.30
C ASN A 34 23.72 3.39 -7.30
N VAL A 35 23.91 2.32 -8.08
CA VAL A 35 24.95 2.26 -9.12
C VAL A 35 24.75 3.32 -10.20
N GLN A 36 23.50 3.67 -10.51
CA GLN A 36 23.15 4.69 -11.51
C GLN A 36 23.15 6.13 -10.97
N ASN A 37 23.55 6.36 -9.70
CA ASN A 37 23.51 7.67 -9.03
C ASN A 37 22.11 8.33 -8.96
N TRP A 38 21.03 7.56 -9.07
CA TRP A 38 19.64 8.04 -8.98
C TRP A 38 18.97 7.71 -7.64
N LEU A 39 19.78 7.31 -6.65
CA LEU A 39 19.32 6.82 -5.36
C LEU A 39 18.37 7.80 -4.65
N SER A 40 18.76 9.07 -4.56
CA SER A 40 17.98 10.10 -3.86
C SER A 40 16.58 10.28 -4.47
N LEU A 41 16.51 10.32 -5.81
CA LEU A 41 15.25 10.43 -6.54
C LEU A 41 14.39 9.18 -6.34
N PHE A 42 14.98 7.99 -6.39
CA PHE A 42 14.28 6.73 -6.14
C PHE A 42 13.69 6.65 -4.73
N ILE A 43 14.45 7.06 -3.70
CA ILE A 43 13.97 7.10 -2.31
C ILE A 43 12.81 8.08 -2.18
N ALA A 44 12.92 9.28 -2.76
CA ALA A 44 11.87 10.29 -2.72
C ALA A 44 10.57 9.80 -3.40
N LEU A 45 10.67 9.22 -4.59
CA LEU A 45 9.53 8.64 -5.30
C LEU A 45 8.91 7.47 -4.53
N THR A 46 9.74 6.61 -3.93
CA THR A 46 9.25 5.48 -3.13
C THR A 46 8.46 5.97 -1.92
N LEU A 47 8.96 7.00 -1.23
CA LEU A 47 8.28 7.59 -0.08
C LEU A 47 6.93 8.20 -0.47
N ILE A 48 6.87 8.93 -1.59
CA ILE A 48 5.62 9.49 -2.14
C ILE A 48 4.63 8.36 -2.47
N LEU A 49 5.10 7.31 -3.15
CA LEU A 49 4.27 6.17 -3.53
C LEU A 49 3.68 5.46 -2.31
N ARG A 50 4.49 5.22 -1.26
CA ARG A 50 4.03 4.61 -0.01
C ARG A 50 2.98 5.47 0.70
N LEU A 51 3.19 6.79 0.76
CA LEU A 51 2.22 7.72 1.35
C LEU A 51 0.89 7.72 0.59
N LEU A 52 0.93 7.76 -0.75
CA LEU A 52 -0.28 7.69 -1.58
C LEU A 52 -1.04 6.38 -1.38
N LEU A 53 -0.33 5.27 -1.25
CA LEU A 53 -0.93 3.95 -1.02
C LEU A 53 -1.61 3.87 0.36
N LEU A 54 -0.94 4.35 1.41
CA LEU A 54 -1.52 4.40 2.76
C LEU A 54 -2.73 5.33 2.81
N LEU A 55 -2.66 6.50 2.18
CA LEU A 55 -3.80 7.42 2.05
C LEU A 55 -4.97 6.75 1.34
N ALA A 56 -4.73 6.08 0.22
CA ALA A 56 -5.78 5.37 -0.52
C ALA A 56 -6.47 4.31 0.36
N LEU A 57 -5.70 3.48 1.06
CA LEU A 57 -6.24 2.46 1.96
C LEU A 57 -6.99 3.09 3.15
N PHE A 58 -6.48 4.18 3.72
CA PHE A 58 -7.13 4.92 4.79
C PHE A 58 -8.51 5.44 4.38
N TRP A 59 -8.59 6.13 3.23
CA TRP A 59 -9.86 6.65 2.71
C TRP A 59 -10.88 5.54 2.41
N LEU A 60 -10.43 4.42 1.85
CA LEU A 60 -11.31 3.29 1.56
C LEU A 60 -11.78 2.58 2.85
N GLY A 61 -10.92 2.48 3.86
CA GLY A 61 -11.25 1.96 5.18
C GLY A 61 -12.28 2.83 5.90
N LEU A 62 -12.05 4.14 5.94
CA LEU A 62 -12.93 5.12 6.60
C LEU A 62 -14.34 5.11 5.99
N ARG A 63 -14.43 5.06 4.65
CA ARG A 63 -15.72 4.94 3.93
C ARG A 63 -16.43 3.61 4.19
N SER A 64 -15.69 2.55 4.50
CA SER A 64 -16.25 1.21 4.76
C SER A 64 -16.77 1.04 6.18
N ILE A 65 -16.14 1.70 7.18
CA ILE A 65 -16.59 1.73 8.59
C ILE A 65 -18.02 2.22 8.72
N GLN A 66 -18.39 3.26 7.97
CA GLN A 66 -19.73 3.85 8.01
C GLN A 66 -20.83 2.90 7.49
N LYS A 67 -20.47 1.86 6.72
CA LYS A 67 -21.43 0.99 6.03
C LYS A 67 -21.49 -0.43 6.58
N ASN A 68 -20.35 -1.01 6.97
CA ASN A 68 -20.31 -2.40 7.45
C ASN A 68 -19.08 -2.66 8.33
N LYS A 69 -19.32 -2.93 9.62
CA LYS A 69 -18.28 -3.18 10.63
C LYS A 69 -17.37 -4.37 10.30
N LYS A 70 -17.89 -5.47 9.73
CA LYS A 70 -17.08 -6.65 9.39
C LYS A 70 -16.11 -6.37 8.25
N ILE A 71 -16.56 -5.64 7.23
CA ILE A 71 -15.73 -5.26 6.09
C ILE A 71 -14.68 -4.24 6.53
N ALA A 72 -15.03 -3.33 7.43
CA ALA A 72 -14.08 -2.36 7.97
C ALA A 72 -12.88 -3.01 8.66
N LEU A 73 -13.08 -4.07 9.45
CA LEU A 73 -11.98 -4.82 10.06
C LEU A 73 -11.00 -5.36 9.00
N PHE A 74 -11.51 -5.85 7.87
CA PHE A 74 -10.66 -6.29 6.76
C PHE A 74 -9.81 -5.15 6.17
N TYR A 75 -10.40 -3.97 5.97
CA TYR A 75 -9.65 -2.79 5.50
C TYR A 75 -8.60 -2.33 6.50
N ILE A 76 -8.93 -2.32 7.79
CA ILE A 76 -7.99 -1.96 8.85
C ILE A 76 -6.83 -2.94 8.86
N LEU A 77 -7.09 -4.25 8.72
CA LEU A 77 -6.05 -5.27 8.64
C LEU A 77 -5.11 -5.04 7.45
N LEU A 78 -5.68 -4.78 6.25
CA LEU A 78 -4.88 -4.46 5.06
C LEU A 78 -4.08 -3.18 5.25
N PHE A 79 -4.67 -2.14 5.83
CA PHE A 79 -3.97 -0.90 6.12
C PHE A 79 -2.76 -1.14 7.04
N PHE A 80 -2.95 -1.84 8.16
CA PHE A 80 -1.87 -2.17 9.08
C PHE A 80 -0.79 -3.03 8.42
N PHE A 81 -1.18 -4.02 7.61
CA PHE A 81 -0.23 -4.83 6.87
C PHE A 81 0.67 -3.97 5.95
N ASN A 82 0.09 -3.05 5.18
CA ASN A 82 0.85 -2.16 4.30
C ASN A 82 1.70 -1.14 5.08
N LEU A 83 1.21 -0.69 6.23
CA LEU A 83 1.94 0.21 7.12
C LEU A 83 3.17 -0.49 7.70
N VAL A 84 3.00 -1.69 8.26
CA VAL A 84 4.10 -2.49 8.80
C VAL A 84 5.14 -2.81 7.71
N MET A 85 4.71 -3.22 6.51
CA MET A 85 5.62 -3.43 5.38
C MET A 85 6.45 -2.18 5.05
N SER A 86 5.84 -1.00 5.11
CA SER A 86 6.54 0.26 4.81
C SER A 86 7.68 0.57 5.79
N PHE A 87 7.60 0.08 7.03
CA PHE A 87 8.65 0.25 8.04
C PHE A 87 9.69 -0.86 8.03
N ILE A 88 9.32 -2.10 7.65
CA ILE A 88 10.25 -3.22 7.58
C ILE A 88 11.25 -3.04 6.43
N PHE A 89 10.79 -2.50 5.30
CA PHE A 89 11.60 -2.34 4.08
C PHE A 89 12.06 -0.88 3.88
N TYR A 90 12.68 -0.27 4.90
CA TYR A 90 13.30 1.06 4.79
C TYR A 90 14.72 0.95 4.24
#